data_AF-A0AAP8GCX6-F1
#
_entry.id   AF-A0AAP8GCX6-F1
#
_cell.length_a   1.000
_cell.length_b   1.000
_cell.length_c   1.000
_cell.angle_alpha   90.00
_cell.angle_beta   90.00
_cell.angle_gamma   90.00
#
_symmetry.space_group_name_H-M   'P 1'
#
loop_
_entity.id
_entity.type
_entity.pdbx_description
1 polymer ?
#
loop_
_entity_poly.entity_id
_entity_poly.type
_entity_poly.pdbx_seq_one_letter_code
_entity_poly.pdbx_strand_id
1 'polypeptide(L)'
;MKKCIFAVALIAVSALSVAATNKPFVCEQIKEKAVRTSCIESRDAENAEKVKSNSVDESARLAALDKSRILDEFVAKSKEALVKNYKDPSSAQFANLVVSDRSKVMPNWLALCGSVNAKNSYGGYVGAKLFYVSWTGPGAPEIWNEGARTATWRGSRKAAEEVELAEMDVYKLTCEPSAVAVITQVK
;
A
#
# COMPACT_ATOMS: atom_id res chain seq x y z
N MET A 1 70.21 30.75 -30.26
CA MET A 1 70.03 31.85 -31.24
C MET A 1 68.92 31.47 -32.20
N LYS A 2 67.88 32.32 -32.34
CA LYS A 2 66.98 32.49 -33.52
C LYS A 2 66.12 31.25 -33.90
N LYS A 3 64.79 31.30 -34.07
CA LYS A 3 63.81 32.36 -34.35
C LYS A 3 62.38 31.82 -34.09
N CYS A 4 61.49 32.72 -33.69
CA CYS A 4 60.03 32.59 -33.76
C CYS A 4 59.54 32.52 -35.22
N ILE A 5 58.50 31.72 -35.52
CA ILE A 5 57.49 32.05 -36.55
C ILE A 5 56.11 31.51 -36.08
N PHE A 6 55.12 32.36 -36.25
CA PHE A 6 53.68 32.26 -35.95
C PHE A 6 52.94 31.14 -36.72
N ALA A 7 51.84 30.62 -36.18
CA ALA A 7 50.47 30.94 -36.65
C ALA A 7 49.41 29.88 -36.30
N VAL A 8 48.16 30.36 -36.31
CA VAL A 8 46.87 29.69 -36.47
C VAL A 8 46.13 29.32 -35.18
N ALA A 9 45.15 30.18 -34.91
CA ALA A 9 44.03 29.97 -34.02
C ALA A 9 43.15 28.80 -34.46
N LEU A 10 42.71 27.98 -33.51
CA LEU A 10 41.51 27.17 -33.61
C LEU A 10 40.81 27.23 -32.24
N ILE A 11 39.85 28.16 -32.14
CA ILE A 11 38.91 28.23 -31.03
C ILE A 11 37.91 27.09 -31.25
N ALA A 12 38.11 25.96 -30.58
CA ALA A 12 37.09 24.93 -30.49
C ALA A 12 36.03 25.39 -29.49
N VAL A 13 34.96 26.00 -30.01
CA VAL A 13 33.70 26.17 -29.29
C VAL A 13 33.05 24.80 -29.24
N SER A 14 33.06 24.14 -28.08
CA SER A 14 32.20 22.98 -27.87
C SER A 14 31.62 22.97 -26.47
N ALA A 15 30.29 22.93 -26.44
CA ALA A 15 29.41 22.67 -25.32
C ALA A 15 29.27 23.80 -24.28
N LEU A 16 28.58 24.88 -24.68
CA LEU A 16 27.70 25.55 -23.74
C LEU A 16 26.60 24.55 -23.37
N SER A 17 26.67 24.00 -22.16
CA SER A 17 25.53 23.36 -21.51
C SER A 17 24.44 24.42 -21.37
N VAL A 18 23.41 24.34 -22.23
CA VAL A 18 22.19 25.13 -22.11
C VAL A 18 21.51 24.68 -20.81
N ALA A 19 21.78 25.39 -19.73
CA ALA A 19 20.92 25.38 -18.57
C ALA A 19 19.59 25.99 -19.02
N ALA A 20 18.58 25.13 -19.16
CA ALA A 20 17.20 25.50 -19.44
C ALA A 20 16.68 26.38 -18.28
N THR A 21 16.86 27.69 -18.40
CA THR A 21 16.18 28.64 -17.53
C THR A 21 14.71 28.64 -17.93
N ASN A 22 13.93 27.88 -17.17
CA ASN A 22 12.49 27.76 -17.29
C ASN A 22 11.82 29.07 -16.84
N LYS A 23 11.93 30.12 -17.66
CA LYS A 23 11.02 31.27 -17.60
C LYS A 23 10.05 31.07 -18.75
N PRO A 24 8.72 31.15 -18.52
CA PRO A 24 7.76 31.09 -19.60
C PRO A 24 8.01 32.31 -20.50
N PHE A 25 8.75 32.11 -21.59
CA PHE A 25 8.81 33.08 -22.67
C PHE A 25 7.39 33.17 -23.21
N VAL A 26 6.74 34.30 -22.95
CA VAL A 26 5.37 34.53 -23.36
C VAL A 26 5.39 34.65 -24.88
N CYS A 27 5.13 33.55 -25.62
CA CYS A 27 5.07 33.51 -27.09
C CYS A 27 4.19 34.64 -27.66
N GLU A 28 3.27 35.18 -26.85
CA GLU A 28 2.38 36.30 -27.15
C GLU A 28 3.08 37.64 -27.37
N GLN A 29 4.28 37.86 -26.83
CA GLN A 29 5.06 39.10 -27.01
C GLN A 29 5.77 39.18 -28.38
N ILE A 30 5.75 38.09 -29.16
CA ILE A 30 6.40 38.04 -30.47
C ILE A 30 5.50 38.75 -31.49
N LYS A 31 5.97 39.88 -32.03
CA LYS A 31 5.23 40.69 -33.02
C LYS A 31 5.15 40.01 -34.39
N GLU A 32 6.14 39.19 -34.71
CA GLU A 32 6.20 38.48 -35.98
C GLU A 32 5.31 37.23 -35.97
N LYS A 33 4.32 37.19 -36.85
CA LYS A 33 3.28 36.15 -36.86
C LYS A 33 3.86 34.75 -37.10
N ALA A 34 4.82 34.61 -38.02
CA ALA A 34 5.43 33.32 -38.35
C ALA A 34 6.22 32.75 -37.16
N VAL A 35 7.01 33.59 -36.50
CA VAL A 35 7.81 33.21 -35.32
C VAL A 35 6.89 32.87 -34.14
N ARG A 36 5.79 33.61 -33.96
CA ARG A 36 4.78 33.34 -32.92
C ARG A 36 4.16 31.95 -33.08
N THR A 37 3.76 31.56 -34.29
CA THR A 37 3.15 30.24 -34.54
C THR A 37 4.10 29.10 -34.20
N SER A 38 5.37 29.19 -34.61
CA SER A 38 6.38 28.16 -34.31
C SER A 38 6.68 27.98 -32.81
N CYS A 39 6.60 29.07 -32.03
CA CYS A 39 6.75 29.05 -30.57
C CYS A 39 5.60 28.30 -29.89
N ILE A 40 4.37 28.50 -30.37
CA ILE A 40 3.18 27.83 -29.86
C ILE A 40 3.24 26.33 -30.18
N GLU A 41 3.57 25.96 -31.41
CA GLU A 41 3.67 24.55 -31.83
C GLU A 41 4.72 23.77 -31.02
N SER A 42 5.89 24.37 -30.79
CA SER A 42 6.96 23.75 -29.98
C SER A 42 6.54 23.57 -28.52
N ARG A 43 5.84 24.57 -27.96
CA ARG A 43 5.32 24.51 -26.59
C ARG A 43 4.20 23.49 -26.44
N ASP A 44 3.33 23.39 -27.44
CA ASP A 44 2.21 22.45 -27.40
C ASP A 44 2.71 21.00 -27.56
N ALA A 45 3.78 20.77 -28.31
CA ALA A 45 4.46 19.47 -28.37
C ALA A 45 5.09 19.07 -27.03
N GLU A 46 5.80 19.99 -26.36
CA GLU A 46 6.41 19.74 -25.03
C GLU A 46 5.33 19.49 -23.95
N ASN A 47 4.26 20.28 -23.96
CA ASN A 47 3.14 20.11 -23.04
C ASN A 47 2.38 18.80 -23.28
N ALA A 48 2.20 18.38 -24.54
CA ALA A 48 1.54 17.12 -24.86
C ALA A 48 2.32 15.89 -24.35
N GLU A 49 3.65 15.97 -24.31
CA GLU A 49 4.49 14.92 -23.72
C GLU A 49 4.38 14.89 -22.19
N LYS A 50 4.43 16.06 -21.54
CA LYS A 50 4.33 16.19 -20.08
C LYS A 50 2.96 15.78 -19.51
N VAL A 51 1.89 15.96 -20.28
CA VAL A 51 0.54 15.49 -19.91
C VAL A 51 0.46 13.96 -19.95
N LYS A 52 1.20 13.29 -20.85
CA LYS A 52 1.21 11.82 -20.93
C LYS A 52 2.00 11.17 -19.79
N SER A 53 3.08 11.78 -19.32
CA SER A 53 3.86 11.24 -18.20
C SER A 53 3.12 11.36 -16.86
N ASN A 54 2.39 12.47 -16.64
CA ASN A 54 1.69 12.69 -15.36
C ASN A 54 0.43 11.82 -15.18
N SER A 55 -0.22 11.40 -16.27
CA SER A 55 -1.48 10.64 -16.18
C SER A 55 -1.28 9.18 -15.74
N VAL A 56 -0.14 8.58 -16.08
CA VAL A 56 0.18 7.19 -15.70
C VAL A 56 0.48 7.11 -14.20
N ASP A 57 1.26 8.05 -13.68
CA ASP A 57 1.63 8.08 -12.25
C ASP A 57 0.44 8.43 -11.34
N GLU A 58 -0.48 9.27 -11.80
CA GLU A 58 -1.67 9.64 -11.03
C GLU A 58 -2.63 8.46 -10.85
N SER A 59 -2.82 7.64 -11.90
CA SER A 59 -3.67 6.45 -11.81
C SER A 59 -3.15 5.41 -10.81
N ALA A 60 -1.82 5.24 -10.74
CA ALA A 60 -1.18 4.34 -9.77
C ALA A 60 -1.26 4.90 -8.34
N ARG A 61 -1.12 6.22 -8.16
CA ARG A 61 -1.28 6.88 -6.85
C ARG A 61 -2.71 6.78 -6.33
N LEU A 62 -3.71 6.99 -7.18
CA LEU A 62 -5.12 6.84 -6.83
C LEU A 62 -5.45 5.38 -6.45
N ALA A 63 -4.91 4.40 -7.18
CA ALA A 63 -5.06 2.98 -6.83
C ALA A 63 -4.39 2.63 -5.49
N ALA A 64 -3.23 3.22 -5.19
CA ALA A 64 -2.56 3.03 -3.90
C ALA A 64 -3.33 3.66 -2.73
N LEU A 65 -3.91 4.84 -2.93
CA LEU A 65 -4.77 5.51 -1.94
C LEU A 65 -6.04 4.69 -1.65
N ASP A 66 -6.70 4.19 -2.69
CA ASP A 66 -7.90 3.37 -2.52
C ASP A 66 -7.57 2.05 -1.81
N LYS A 67 -6.43 1.43 -2.15
CA LYS A 67 -5.95 0.23 -1.45
C LYS A 67 -5.68 0.49 0.03
N SER A 68 -5.06 1.62 0.39
CA SER A 68 -4.84 1.99 1.80
C SER A 68 -6.15 2.16 2.54
N ARG A 69 -7.13 2.84 1.93
CA ARG A 69 -8.46 3.06 2.53
C ARG A 69 -9.18 1.73 2.79
N ILE A 70 -9.14 0.80 1.83
CA ILE A 70 -9.72 -0.54 1.98
C ILE A 70 -9.04 -1.29 3.12
N LEU A 71 -7.71 -1.18 3.23
CA LEU A 71 -6.94 -1.82 4.31
C LEU A 71 -7.35 -1.29 5.69
N ASP A 72 -7.46 0.03 5.84
CA ASP A 72 -7.85 0.67 7.09
C ASP A 72 -9.28 0.30 7.50
N GLU A 73 -10.20 0.28 6.53
CA GLU A 73 -11.59 -0.14 6.77
C GLU A 73 -11.67 -1.62 7.18
N PHE A 74 -10.92 -2.49 6.52
CA PHE A 74 -10.82 -3.90 6.86
C PHE A 74 -10.29 -4.10 8.29
N VAL A 75 -9.21 -3.40 8.66
CA VAL A 75 -8.65 -3.46 10.01
C VAL A 75 -9.64 -2.97 11.06
N ALA A 76 -10.32 -1.85 10.80
CA ALA A 76 -11.30 -1.27 11.71
C ALA A 76 -12.48 -2.23 11.95
N LYS A 77 -13.08 -2.76 10.88
CA LYS A 77 -14.19 -3.73 10.98
C LYS A 77 -13.78 -5.02 11.67
N SER A 78 -12.56 -5.50 11.40
CA SER A 78 -12.02 -6.70 12.03
C SER A 78 -11.86 -6.52 13.54
N LYS A 79 -11.31 -5.38 13.98
CA LYS A 79 -11.19 -5.02 15.40
C LYS A 79 -12.55 -4.95 16.07
N GLU A 80 -13.51 -4.25 15.46
CA GLU A 80 -14.88 -4.12 16.00
C GLU A 80 -15.54 -5.48 16.18
N ALA A 81 -15.36 -6.38 15.21
CA ALA A 81 -15.97 -7.70 15.27
C ALA A 81 -15.28 -8.63 16.28
N LEU A 82 -13.95 -8.51 16.46
CA LEU A 82 -13.20 -9.26 17.47
C LEU A 82 -13.62 -8.90 18.89
N VAL A 83 -13.82 -7.60 19.19
CA VAL A 83 -14.15 -7.16 20.54
C VAL A 83 -15.55 -7.58 21.01
N LYS A 84 -16.48 -7.89 20.09
CA LYS A 84 -17.86 -8.31 20.41
C LYS A 84 -17.93 -9.58 21.26
N ASN A 85 -16.90 -10.43 21.20
CA ASN A 85 -16.85 -11.68 21.96
C ASN A 85 -16.27 -11.50 23.39
N TYR A 86 -15.76 -10.31 23.73
CA TYR A 86 -15.18 -10.04 25.04
C TYR A 86 -16.20 -9.46 26.02
N LYS A 87 -15.98 -9.73 27.32
CA LYS A 87 -16.85 -9.22 28.39
C LYS A 87 -16.73 -7.70 28.57
N ASP A 88 -15.54 -7.15 28.34
CA ASP A 88 -15.28 -5.71 28.31
C ASP A 88 -14.64 -5.33 26.96
N PRO A 89 -15.45 -5.02 25.93
CA PRO A 89 -14.96 -4.65 24.60
C PRO A 89 -14.07 -3.40 24.60
N SER A 90 -14.32 -2.46 25.51
CA SER A 90 -13.60 -1.18 25.58
C SER A 90 -12.16 -1.33 26.09
N SER A 91 -11.90 -2.40 26.83
CA SER A 91 -10.57 -2.72 27.38
C SER A 91 -9.66 -3.48 26.42
N ALA A 92 -10.15 -3.84 25.23
CA ALA A 92 -9.41 -4.67 24.28
C ALA A 92 -8.13 -3.97 23.80
N GLN A 93 -7.01 -4.67 23.97
CA GLN A 93 -5.68 -4.26 23.53
C GLN A 93 -5.23 -5.20 22.43
N PHE A 94 -4.90 -4.63 21.28
CA PHE A 94 -4.38 -5.36 20.13
C PHE A 94 -2.87 -5.18 20.05
N ALA A 95 -2.14 -6.25 19.76
CA ALA A 95 -0.69 -6.23 19.59
C ALA A 95 -0.25 -7.17 18.47
N ASN A 96 0.91 -6.90 17.89
CA ASN A 96 1.52 -7.68 16.80
C ASN A 96 0.60 -7.80 15.56
N LEU A 97 -0.04 -6.68 15.18
CA LEU A 97 -0.96 -6.65 14.05
C LEU A 97 -0.20 -6.71 12.72
N VAL A 98 -0.53 -7.72 11.93
CA VAL A 98 0.04 -7.95 10.61
C VAL A 98 -1.10 -8.09 9.62
N VAL A 99 -1.09 -7.30 8.55
CA VAL A 99 -1.99 -7.53 7.41
C VAL A 99 -1.23 -8.13 6.25
N SER A 100 -1.77 -9.21 5.72
CA SER A 100 -1.22 -9.92 4.58
C SER A 100 -2.17 -9.86 3.38
N ASP A 101 -1.60 -9.56 2.20
CA ASP A 101 -2.32 -9.55 0.93
C ASP A 101 -2.07 -10.85 0.20
N ARG A 102 -3.10 -11.67 0.05
CA ARG A 102 -3.05 -12.86 -0.79
C ARG A 102 -3.87 -12.70 -2.08
N SER A 103 -4.12 -11.46 -2.51
CA SER A 103 -4.79 -11.14 -3.78
C SER A 103 -4.13 -11.78 -5.01
N LYS A 104 -2.84 -12.12 -4.93
CA LYS A 104 -2.12 -12.85 -5.99
C LYS A 104 -2.54 -14.32 -6.12
N VAL A 105 -3.01 -14.94 -5.05
CA VAL A 105 -3.42 -16.35 -4.99
C VAL A 105 -4.94 -16.46 -5.12
N MET A 106 -5.68 -15.65 -4.38
CA MET A 106 -7.13 -15.52 -4.50
C MET A 106 -7.50 -14.04 -4.53
N PRO A 107 -8.26 -13.57 -5.53
CA PRO A 107 -8.58 -12.16 -5.67
C PRO A 107 -9.30 -11.62 -4.42
N ASN A 108 -8.88 -10.45 -3.95
CA ASN A 108 -9.42 -9.77 -2.78
C ASN A 108 -9.26 -10.53 -1.46
N TRP A 109 -8.30 -11.46 -1.37
CA TRP A 109 -8.00 -12.12 -0.12
C TRP A 109 -7.09 -11.27 0.77
N LEU A 110 -7.66 -10.73 1.84
CA LEU A 110 -6.92 -10.07 2.92
C LEU A 110 -6.97 -10.94 4.19
N ALA A 111 -5.88 -10.98 4.93
CA ALA A 111 -5.86 -11.57 6.26
C ALA A 111 -5.20 -10.63 7.28
N LEU A 112 -5.88 -10.38 8.40
CA LEU A 112 -5.37 -9.67 9.56
C LEU A 112 -5.05 -10.66 10.67
N CYS A 113 -3.81 -10.67 11.12
CA CYS A 113 -3.33 -11.52 12.19
C CYS A 113 -2.85 -10.66 13.36
N GLY A 114 -2.90 -11.22 14.56
CA GLY A 114 -2.24 -10.62 15.71
C GLY A 114 -2.64 -11.28 17.01
N SER A 115 -2.54 -10.52 18.08
CA SER A 115 -2.95 -10.91 19.42
C SER A 115 -3.90 -9.87 20.01
N VAL A 116 -4.88 -10.33 20.77
CA VAL A 116 -5.84 -9.48 21.49
C VAL A 116 -5.91 -9.90 22.95
N ASN A 117 -5.90 -8.93 23.86
CA ASN A 117 -6.09 -9.14 25.30
C ASN A 117 -7.18 -8.18 25.79
N ALA A 118 -8.10 -8.65 26.61
CA ALA A 118 -9.15 -7.81 27.18
C ALA A 118 -9.47 -8.24 28.62
N LYS A 119 -10.17 -7.39 29.35
CA LYS A 119 -10.62 -7.66 30.72
C LYS A 119 -11.80 -8.63 30.74
N ASN A 120 -11.85 -9.45 31.78
CA ASN A 120 -13.04 -10.22 32.15
C ASN A 120 -14.00 -9.38 33.01
N SER A 121 -15.11 -9.98 33.43
CA SER A 121 -16.11 -9.36 34.31
C SER A 121 -15.58 -8.97 35.70
N TYR A 122 -14.43 -9.50 36.11
CA TYR A 122 -13.77 -9.17 37.37
C TYR A 122 -12.74 -8.04 37.22
N GLY A 123 -12.61 -7.45 36.02
CA GLY A 123 -11.70 -6.34 35.72
C GLY A 123 -10.25 -6.74 35.46
N GLY A 124 -9.92 -8.04 35.51
CA GLY A 124 -8.59 -8.56 35.23
C GLY A 124 -8.40 -8.96 33.77
N TYR A 125 -7.19 -8.77 33.22
CA TYR A 125 -6.84 -9.25 31.87
C TYR A 125 -6.74 -10.78 31.84
N VAL A 126 -7.29 -11.39 30.79
CA VAL A 126 -7.36 -12.86 30.65
C VAL A 126 -6.13 -13.50 29.99
N GLY A 127 -5.19 -12.67 29.54
CA GLY A 127 -4.05 -13.10 28.75
C GLY A 127 -4.25 -12.81 27.26
N ALA A 128 -3.16 -12.54 26.56
CA ALA A 128 -3.17 -12.30 25.13
C ALA A 128 -3.48 -13.60 24.38
N LYS A 129 -4.48 -13.53 23.50
CA LYS A 129 -4.92 -14.65 22.65
C LYS A 129 -4.63 -14.33 21.20
N LEU A 130 -4.15 -15.32 20.45
CA LEU A 130 -3.93 -15.16 19.02
C LEU A 130 -5.27 -15.12 18.27
N PHE A 131 -5.29 -14.36 17.18
CA PHE A 131 -6.43 -14.29 16.29
C PHE A 131 -5.98 -14.13 14.84
N TYR A 132 -6.79 -14.64 13.91
CA TYR A 132 -6.71 -14.28 12.51
C TYR A 132 -8.11 -13.91 11.99
N VAL A 133 -8.16 -12.99 11.05
CA VAL A 133 -9.40 -12.57 10.39
C VAL A 133 -9.13 -12.61 8.89
N SER A 134 -9.94 -13.34 8.14
CA SER A 134 -9.83 -13.41 6.68
C SER A 134 -11.03 -12.78 5.99
N TRP A 135 -10.76 -12.10 4.88
CA TRP A 135 -11.78 -11.51 4.01
C TRP A 135 -11.49 -11.93 2.58
N THR A 136 -12.47 -12.55 1.91
CA THR A 136 -12.33 -13.15 0.57
C THR A 136 -13.34 -12.62 -0.46
N GLY A 137 -14.07 -11.53 -0.15
CA GLY A 137 -15.07 -10.95 -1.06
C GLY A 137 -16.28 -10.34 -0.36
N PRO A 138 -17.38 -10.05 -1.10
CA PRO A 138 -18.54 -9.36 -0.54
C PRO A 138 -19.21 -10.19 0.55
N GLY A 139 -19.01 -9.78 1.81
CA GLY A 139 -19.46 -10.48 3.00
C GLY A 139 -18.76 -9.94 4.25
N ALA A 140 -19.23 -10.35 5.43
CA ALA A 140 -18.54 -10.05 6.69
C ALA A 140 -17.22 -10.84 6.75
N PRO A 141 -16.15 -10.28 7.35
CA PRO A 141 -14.91 -11.01 7.52
C PRO A 141 -15.12 -12.24 8.40
N GLU A 142 -14.47 -13.34 8.04
CA GLU A 142 -14.43 -14.57 8.84
C GLU A 142 -13.40 -14.39 9.96
N ILE A 143 -13.82 -14.65 11.21
CA ILE A 143 -13.02 -14.35 12.41
C ILE A 143 -12.68 -15.64 13.12
N TRP A 144 -11.40 -15.78 13.43
CA TRP A 144 -10.83 -16.87 14.18
C TRP A 144 -10.01 -16.35 15.35
N ASN A 145 -10.21 -16.95 16.52
CA ASN A 145 -9.44 -16.63 17.72
C ASN A 145 -9.37 -17.83 18.67
N GLU A 146 -8.28 -17.89 19.44
CA GLU A 146 -8.08 -18.94 20.43
C GLU A 146 -9.19 -18.92 21.51
N GLY A 147 -10.15 -19.83 21.35
CA GLY A 147 -11.24 -20.04 22.28
C GLY A 147 -12.56 -19.33 21.96
N ALA A 148 -12.75 -18.69 20.79
CA ALA A 148 -14.11 -18.64 20.24
C ALA A 148 -14.26 -19.82 19.29
N ARG A 149 -14.89 -20.88 19.81
CA ARG A 149 -15.62 -21.79 18.93
C ARG A 149 -16.64 -20.91 18.22
N THR A 150 -16.40 -20.59 16.95
CA THR A 150 -17.34 -19.81 16.16
C THR A 150 -18.68 -20.55 16.21
N ALA A 151 -19.71 -19.81 16.61
CA ALA A 151 -21.08 -20.30 16.79
C ALA A 151 -21.76 -20.69 15.46
N THR A 152 -21.02 -20.99 14.40
CA THR A 152 -21.52 -21.32 13.07
C THR A 152 -21.18 -22.74 12.60
N TRP A 153 -20.32 -23.50 13.30
CA TRP A 153 -20.06 -24.89 12.95
C TRP A 153 -20.76 -25.88 13.90
N ARG A 154 -21.92 -26.39 13.45
CA ARG A 154 -22.69 -27.45 14.11
C ARG A 154 -22.11 -28.83 13.74
N GLY A 155 -20.85 -29.07 14.09
CA GLY A 155 -20.12 -30.33 13.85
C GLY A 155 -19.67 -31.01 15.14
N SER A 156 -19.88 -32.32 15.22
CA SER A 156 -19.66 -33.20 16.39
C SER A 156 -18.28 -33.03 17.05
N ARG A 157 -18.22 -33.20 18.39
CA ARG A 157 -17.00 -33.08 19.24
C ARG A 157 -15.74 -33.81 18.75
N LYS A 158 -15.86 -34.86 17.93
CA LYS A 158 -14.72 -35.56 17.31
C LYS A 158 -14.07 -34.80 16.15
N ALA A 159 -14.80 -33.94 15.45
CA ALA A 159 -14.25 -33.10 14.38
C ALA A 159 -13.48 -31.90 14.94
N ALA A 160 -13.78 -31.43 16.15
CA ALA A 160 -13.14 -30.26 16.74
C ALA A 160 -11.64 -30.47 17.04
N GLU A 161 -11.21 -31.70 17.34
CA GLU A 161 -9.82 -32.01 17.72
C GLU A 161 -8.91 -32.24 16.50
N GLU A 162 -9.41 -32.84 15.40
CA GLU A 162 -8.68 -32.92 14.13
C GLU A 162 -8.61 -31.57 13.40
N VAL A 163 -9.60 -30.71 13.62
CA VAL A 163 -9.67 -29.36 13.05
C VAL A 163 -8.72 -28.39 13.79
N GLU A 164 -8.49 -28.56 15.09
CA GLU A 164 -7.55 -27.71 15.87
C GLU A 164 -6.10 -27.77 15.33
N LEU A 165 -5.67 -28.94 14.86
CA LEU A 165 -4.37 -29.14 14.20
C LEU A 165 -4.31 -28.50 12.81
N ALA A 166 -5.38 -28.61 12.02
CA ALA A 166 -5.46 -27.97 10.70
C ALA A 166 -5.60 -26.43 10.79
N GLU A 167 -6.22 -25.90 11.84
CA GLU A 167 -6.44 -24.47 12.06
C GLU A 167 -5.18 -23.73 12.52
N MET A 168 -4.36 -24.37 13.36
CA MET A 168 -3.01 -23.87 13.67
C MET A 168 -2.14 -23.80 12.41
N ASP A 169 -2.31 -24.74 11.47
CA ASP A 169 -1.59 -24.72 10.20
C ASP A 169 -2.08 -23.58 9.30
N VAL A 170 -3.38 -23.24 9.29
CA VAL A 170 -3.88 -22.06 8.57
C VAL A 170 -3.30 -20.77 9.17
N TYR A 171 -3.27 -20.63 10.50
CA TYR A 171 -2.64 -19.47 11.14
C TYR A 171 -1.16 -19.37 10.77
N LYS A 172 -0.39 -20.46 10.87
CA LYS A 172 1.02 -20.45 10.46
C LYS A 172 1.17 -20.08 8.99
N LEU A 173 0.40 -20.70 8.10
CA LEU A 173 0.46 -20.42 6.68
C LEU A 173 0.07 -18.97 6.35
N THR A 174 -0.91 -18.38 7.04
CA THR A 174 -1.43 -17.03 6.71
C THR A 174 -0.77 -15.90 7.49
N CYS A 175 -0.20 -16.19 8.66
CA CYS A 175 0.30 -15.19 9.60
C CYS A 175 1.82 -15.28 9.83
N GLU A 176 2.50 -16.35 9.39
CA GLU A 176 3.98 -16.36 9.41
C GLU A 176 4.54 -15.42 8.33
N PRO A 177 5.46 -14.51 8.71
CA PRO A 177 6.02 -13.51 7.80
C PRO A 177 6.88 -14.12 6.68
N SER A 178 7.31 -15.39 6.82
CA SER A 178 8.06 -16.12 5.81
C SER A 178 7.20 -16.62 4.64
N ALA A 179 5.88 -16.75 4.83
CA ALA A 179 4.97 -17.37 3.86
C ALA A 179 4.11 -16.36 3.08
N VAL A 180 4.13 -15.06 3.43
CA VAL A 180 3.22 -14.06 2.84
C VAL A 180 3.91 -12.72 2.61
N ALA A 181 3.49 -12.03 1.55
CA ALA A 181 3.78 -10.61 1.37
C ALA A 181 3.08 -9.80 2.47
N VAL A 182 3.79 -9.57 3.58
CA VAL A 182 3.34 -8.66 4.64
C VAL A 182 3.25 -7.27 4.05
N ILE A 183 2.04 -6.71 4.03
CA ILE A 183 1.82 -5.38 3.45
C ILE A 183 2.34 -4.32 4.42
N THR A 184 1.94 -4.43 5.68
CA THR A 184 2.16 -3.40 6.71
C THR A 184 2.09 -4.03 8.10
N GLN A 185 3.00 -3.61 9.00
CA GLN A 185 2.77 -3.76 10.43
C GLN A 185 1.96 -2.57 10.94
N VAL A 186 0.76 -2.85 11.45
CA VAL A 186 -0.13 -1.81 11.95
C VAL A 186 0.31 -1.47 13.38
N LYS A 187 0.68 -0.21 13.62
CA LYS A 187 0.99 0.30 14.96
C LYS A 187 -0.26 0.46 15.82
#